data_AF-A0A961T8K3-F1
#
_entry.id   AF-A0A961T8K3-F1
#
_cell.length_a   1.000
_cell.length_b   1.000
_cell.length_c   1.000
_cell.angle_alpha   90.00
_cell.angle_beta   90.00
_cell.angle_gamma   90.00
#
_symmetry.space_group_name_H-M   'P 1'
#
loop_
_entity.id
_entity.type
_entity.pdbx_description
1 polymer ?
#
loop_
_entity_poly.entity_id
_entity_poly.type
_entity_poly.pdbx_seq_one_letter_code
_entity_poly.pdbx_strand_id
1 'polypeptide(L)'
;FHNADGIAGDLGGGSLELVDVKGNDIGDGITLPLGGLRLQDSAGGSPREAARIARKELKRAELLKGGQGRVFYAVGGTWRNLARLHMLATGYPLHVMHNYEFDIERSASFLARVARGDIDKIKGIDRISKMRRALLPYGAAVLHEIIVAMKPSKIVVSALGVREGYLFSLLDEKQRAADPLISAAEELAVLRARSVTHARELTEWTGETLAAFGVNEEPAEARYRKAACLMADIGWRAHPEYRGTQSLNIISHASFIGIDHPGRALIALTIMYRYEGIYEDVMSPELGKLAGPRFVERARLLGAMMRVVYLLSAAMPGVMPKLKWVKRDDGGLTLTVPREYAALMGERPEARLAQLAKVSGLDLKLSLAD
;
A
#
# COMPACT_ATOMS: atom_id res chain seq x y z
N PHE A 1 2.23 -5.20 -8.79
CA PHE A 1 2.92 -4.04 -8.19
C PHE A 1 2.78 -2.85 -9.12
N HIS A 2 2.89 -1.61 -8.64
CA HIS A 2 2.87 -0.42 -9.53
C HIS A 2 4.31 -0.09 -9.94
N ASN A 3 4.58 0.08 -11.24
CA ASN A 3 5.91 0.34 -11.81
C ASN A 3 6.99 -0.59 -11.23
N ALA A 4 6.78 -1.91 -11.36
CA ALA A 4 7.70 -2.90 -10.83
C ALA A 4 9.09 -2.76 -11.47
N ASP A 5 10.17 -2.82 -10.68
CA ASP A 5 11.54 -2.79 -11.21
C ASP A 5 12.44 -3.71 -10.39
N GLY A 6 12.78 -4.85 -10.98
CA GLY A 6 13.65 -5.85 -10.36
C GLY A 6 13.47 -7.25 -10.92
N ILE A 7 13.62 -8.25 -10.06
CA ILE A 7 13.53 -9.66 -10.45
C ILE A 7 12.42 -10.32 -9.65
N ALA A 8 11.49 -10.97 -10.34
CA ALA A 8 10.49 -11.82 -9.71
C ALA A 8 11.00 -13.26 -9.64
N GLY A 9 10.82 -13.89 -8.49
CA GLY A 9 11.04 -15.32 -8.34
C GLY A 9 9.81 -16.03 -7.80
N ASP A 10 9.49 -17.21 -8.34
CA ASP A 10 8.41 -18.06 -7.81
C ASP A 10 8.99 -19.36 -7.26
N LEU A 11 8.93 -19.53 -5.94
CA LEU A 11 9.40 -20.74 -5.28
C LEU A 11 8.25 -21.76 -5.14
N GLY A 12 8.22 -22.68 -6.11
CA GLY A 12 7.34 -23.84 -6.10
C GLY A 12 7.86 -25.02 -5.27
N GLY A 13 7.22 -26.17 -5.42
CA GLY A 13 7.66 -27.43 -4.80
C GLY A 13 8.81 -28.10 -5.56
N GLY A 14 8.79 -28.04 -6.90
CA GLY A 14 9.78 -28.70 -7.76
C GLY A 14 10.87 -27.80 -8.33
N SER A 15 10.58 -26.51 -8.51
CA SER A 15 11.47 -25.54 -9.15
C SER A 15 11.39 -24.16 -8.50
N LEU A 16 12.35 -23.31 -8.91
CA LEU A 16 12.35 -21.87 -8.73
C LEU A 16 12.41 -21.23 -10.12
N GLU A 17 11.42 -20.42 -10.46
CA GLU A 17 11.46 -19.56 -11.64
C GLU A 17 12.04 -18.19 -11.29
N LEU A 18 12.80 -17.58 -12.20
CA LEU A 18 13.33 -16.21 -12.07
C LEU A 18 13.12 -15.45 -13.37
N VAL A 19 12.63 -14.22 -13.30
CA VAL A 19 12.41 -13.36 -14.47
C VAL A 19 12.66 -11.89 -14.14
N ASP A 20 13.28 -11.15 -15.06
CA ASP A 20 13.46 -9.70 -14.93
C ASP A 20 12.14 -8.97 -15.26
N VAL A 21 11.83 -7.93 -14.50
CA VAL A 21 10.61 -7.13 -14.64
C VAL A 21 10.97 -5.65 -14.57
N LYS A 22 10.52 -4.88 -15.57
CA LYS A 22 10.64 -3.42 -15.59
C LYS A 22 9.38 -2.77 -16.16
N GLY A 23 8.55 -2.21 -15.30
CA GLY A 23 7.21 -1.72 -15.65
C GLY A 23 6.36 -2.86 -16.19
N ASN A 24 6.02 -2.78 -17.48
CA ASN A 24 5.27 -3.81 -18.21
C ASN A 24 6.19 -4.73 -19.03
N ASP A 25 7.49 -4.44 -19.10
CA ASP A 25 8.46 -5.24 -19.82
C ASP A 25 8.88 -6.44 -18.97
N ILE A 26 8.79 -7.63 -19.56
CA ILE A 26 9.15 -8.90 -18.95
C ILE A 26 10.32 -9.48 -19.75
N GLY A 27 11.44 -9.74 -19.07
CA GLY A 27 12.62 -10.35 -19.67
C GLY A 27 12.50 -11.87 -19.83
N ASP A 28 13.60 -12.50 -20.25
CA ASP A 28 13.67 -13.96 -20.34
C ASP A 28 13.63 -14.62 -18.96
N GLY A 29 12.78 -15.64 -18.83
CA GLY A 29 12.66 -16.44 -17.62
C GLY A 29 13.64 -17.60 -17.60
N ILE A 30 14.20 -17.92 -16.43
CA ILE A 30 14.98 -19.14 -16.19
C ILE A 30 14.32 -20.00 -15.11
N THR A 31 14.57 -21.30 -15.17
CA THR A 31 14.07 -22.27 -14.17
C THR A 31 15.25 -23.01 -13.53
N LEU A 32 15.26 -23.03 -12.20
CA LEU A 32 16.26 -23.71 -11.40
C LEU A 32 15.62 -24.87 -10.62
N PRO A 33 16.35 -25.97 -10.37
CA PRO A 33 15.85 -27.13 -9.63
C PRO A 33 15.85 -26.90 -8.11
N LEU A 34 15.38 -25.74 -7.65
CA LEU A 34 15.47 -25.28 -6.26
C LEU A 34 14.12 -25.24 -5.53
N GLY A 35 13.08 -25.89 -6.06
CA GLY A 35 11.78 -25.95 -5.39
C GLY A 35 11.88 -26.58 -4.01
N GLY A 36 11.04 -26.14 -3.07
CA GLY A 36 11.20 -26.46 -1.65
C GLY A 36 11.20 -27.97 -1.33
N LEU A 37 10.33 -28.76 -1.97
CA LEU A 37 10.27 -30.21 -1.78
C LEU A 37 11.48 -30.89 -2.45
N ARG A 38 11.77 -30.53 -3.69
CA ARG A 38 12.93 -31.06 -4.43
C ARG A 38 14.24 -30.80 -3.71
N LEU A 39 14.40 -29.60 -3.16
CA LEU A 39 15.60 -29.19 -2.44
C LEU A 39 15.72 -29.94 -1.11
N GLN A 40 14.61 -30.16 -0.41
CA GLN A 40 14.58 -31.00 0.80
C GLN A 40 15.08 -32.41 0.51
N ASP A 41 14.57 -33.05 -0.55
CA ASP A 41 14.97 -34.41 -0.94
C ASP A 41 16.44 -34.45 -1.40
N SER A 42 16.84 -33.52 -2.26
CA SER A 42 18.21 -33.45 -2.79
C SER A 42 19.25 -33.16 -1.70
N ALA A 43 18.85 -32.47 -0.64
CA ALA A 43 19.69 -32.18 0.52
C ALA A 43 19.62 -33.25 1.62
N GLY A 44 18.85 -34.33 1.42
CA GLY A 44 18.66 -35.38 2.43
C GLY A 44 18.09 -34.85 3.75
N GLY A 45 17.24 -33.83 3.70
CA GLY A 45 16.69 -33.20 4.89
C GLY A 45 17.61 -32.22 5.62
N SER A 46 18.82 -31.94 5.11
CA SER A 46 19.81 -31.07 5.76
C SER A 46 19.70 -29.62 5.26
N PRO A 47 19.37 -28.64 6.13
CA PRO A 47 19.33 -27.23 5.71
C PRO A 47 20.69 -26.67 5.28
N ARG A 48 21.78 -27.17 5.88
CA ARG A 48 23.15 -26.77 5.50
C ARG A 48 23.49 -27.22 4.08
N GLU A 49 23.08 -28.43 3.73
CA GLU A 49 23.31 -28.98 2.39
C GLU A 49 22.41 -28.28 1.35
N ALA A 50 21.16 -27.97 1.71
CA ALA A 50 20.28 -27.17 0.89
C ALA A 50 20.86 -25.80 0.53
N ALA A 51 21.48 -25.10 1.50
CA ALA A 51 22.17 -23.83 1.23
C ALA A 51 23.34 -24.00 0.25
N ARG A 52 24.10 -25.10 0.35
CA ARG A 52 25.20 -25.41 -0.59
C ARG A 52 24.70 -25.64 -2.01
N ILE A 53 23.60 -26.40 -2.17
CA ILE A 53 22.96 -26.66 -3.46
C ILE A 53 22.40 -25.36 -4.04
N ALA A 54 21.66 -24.58 -3.24
CA ALA A 54 21.11 -23.29 -3.66
C ALA A 54 22.20 -22.33 -4.14
N ARG A 55 23.29 -22.21 -3.39
CA ARG A 55 24.46 -21.40 -3.79
C ARG A 55 25.02 -21.81 -5.15
N LYS A 56 25.18 -23.11 -5.37
CA LYS A 56 25.73 -23.65 -6.62
C LYS A 56 24.84 -23.31 -7.82
N GLU A 57 23.54 -23.52 -7.69
CA GLU A 57 22.60 -23.27 -8.80
C GLU A 57 22.38 -21.77 -9.02
N LEU A 58 22.23 -20.97 -7.97
CA LEU A 58 22.05 -19.51 -8.09
C LEU A 58 23.29 -18.81 -8.64
N LYS A 59 24.50 -19.35 -8.42
CA LYS A 59 25.72 -18.84 -9.06
C LYS A 59 25.67 -18.92 -10.59
N ARG A 60 24.87 -19.84 -11.15
CA ARG A 60 24.68 -20.02 -12.60
C ARG A 60 23.61 -19.08 -13.17
N ALA A 61 22.80 -18.47 -12.30
CA ALA A 61 21.73 -17.55 -12.69
C ALA A 61 22.29 -16.13 -12.89
N GLU A 62 22.94 -15.91 -14.03
CA GLU A 62 23.54 -14.62 -14.41
C GLU A 62 22.52 -13.46 -14.39
N LEU A 63 21.24 -13.74 -14.67
CA LEU A 63 20.12 -12.80 -14.56
C LEU A 63 20.08 -12.05 -13.22
N LEU A 64 20.44 -12.71 -12.10
CA LEU A 64 20.44 -12.09 -10.77
C LEU A 64 21.40 -10.90 -10.66
N LYS A 65 22.49 -10.86 -11.43
CA LYS A 65 23.44 -9.74 -11.41
C LYS A 65 22.82 -8.45 -11.95
N GLY A 66 21.90 -8.56 -12.91
CA GLY A 66 21.13 -7.42 -13.44
C GLY A 66 20.13 -6.82 -12.44
N GLY A 67 19.89 -7.51 -11.31
CA GLY A 67 18.99 -7.10 -10.25
C GLY A 67 19.63 -6.28 -9.12
N GLN A 68 20.93 -6.00 -9.18
CA GLN A 68 21.63 -5.32 -8.09
C GLN A 68 21.01 -3.95 -7.76
N GLY A 69 20.71 -3.72 -6.48
CA GLY A 69 20.05 -2.50 -6.00
C GLY A 69 18.56 -2.38 -6.35
N ARG A 70 18.03 -3.28 -7.19
CA ARG A 70 16.59 -3.35 -7.54
C ARG A 70 15.83 -4.25 -6.57
N VAL A 71 14.53 -4.40 -6.76
CA VAL A 71 13.67 -5.17 -5.85
C VAL A 71 13.66 -6.65 -6.20
N PHE A 72 13.72 -7.53 -5.21
CA PHE A 72 13.38 -8.94 -5.43
C PHE A 72 11.91 -9.21 -5.07
N TYR A 73 11.09 -9.60 -6.03
CA TYR A 73 9.68 -9.94 -5.82
C TYR A 73 9.53 -11.44 -5.52
N ALA A 74 9.29 -11.76 -4.25
CA ALA A 74 9.17 -13.14 -3.77
C ALA A 74 7.72 -13.66 -3.93
N VAL A 75 7.54 -14.61 -4.84
CA VAL A 75 6.29 -15.33 -5.13
C VAL A 75 6.38 -16.77 -4.59
N GLY A 76 5.24 -17.38 -4.29
CA GLY A 76 5.17 -18.80 -3.95
C GLY A 76 4.73 -19.08 -2.51
N GLY A 77 4.32 -20.33 -2.25
CA GLY A 77 3.74 -20.74 -0.97
C GLY A 77 4.73 -20.65 0.19
N THR A 78 5.97 -21.08 -0.03
CA THR A 78 7.00 -21.15 1.01
C THR A 78 7.40 -19.76 1.50
N TRP A 79 7.69 -18.83 0.59
CA TRP A 79 8.05 -17.45 0.95
C TRP A 79 6.90 -16.67 1.59
N ARG A 80 5.65 -16.90 1.19
CA ARG A 80 4.49 -16.33 1.91
C ARG A 80 4.37 -16.83 3.34
N ASN A 81 4.69 -18.09 3.62
CA ASN A 81 4.71 -18.58 5.01
C ASN A 81 5.90 -18.03 5.80
N LEU A 82 7.04 -17.84 5.15
CA LEU A 82 8.21 -17.20 5.76
C LEU A 82 7.91 -15.75 6.16
N ALA A 83 7.27 -14.98 5.28
CA ALA A 83 6.78 -13.63 5.57
C ALA A 83 5.73 -13.60 6.68
N ARG A 84 4.78 -14.53 6.67
CA ARG A 84 3.80 -14.64 7.75
C ARG A 84 4.48 -14.89 9.10
N LEU A 85 5.47 -15.77 9.15
CA LEU A 85 6.22 -16.02 10.37
C LEU A 85 7.00 -14.77 10.81
N HIS A 86 7.61 -14.05 9.88
CA HIS A 86 8.33 -12.81 10.17
C HIS A 86 7.39 -11.74 10.75
N MET A 87 6.23 -11.51 10.13
CA MET A 87 5.20 -10.59 10.64
C MET A 87 4.81 -10.92 12.09
N LEU A 88 4.56 -12.19 12.40
CA LEU A 88 4.20 -12.62 13.75
C LEU A 88 5.35 -12.45 14.74
N ALA A 89 6.58 -12.75 14.31
CA ALA A 89 7.78 -12.64 15.12
C ALA A 89 8.08 -11.18 15.51
N THR A 90 7.88 -10.24 14.58
CA THR A 90 8.14 -8.81 14.80
C THR A 90 6.93 -8.05 15.32
N GLY A 91 5.77 -8.69 15.46
CA GLY A 91 4.52 -8.00 15.83
C GLY A 91 4.08 -6.97 14.80
N TYR A 92 4.26 -7.28 13.51
CA TYR A 92 3.92 -6.38 12.41
C TYR A 92 2.41 -6.08 12.39
N PRO A 93 1.99 -4.79 12.34
CA PRO A 93 0.61 -4.43 12.67
C PRO A 93 -0.41 -4.72 11.57
N LEU A 94 0.05 -4.95 10.34
CA LEU A 94 -0.82 -5.16 9.19
C LEU A 94 -0.59 -6.55 8.60
N HIS A 95 -1.49 -7.49 8.86
CA HIS A 95 -1.38 -8.89 8.42
C HIS A 95 -1.79 -9.11 6.95
N VAL A 96 -1.44 -8.17 6.07
CA VAL A 96 -1.65 -8.24 4.62
C VAL A 96 -0.36 -8.75 3.97
N MET A 97 -0.47 -9.79 3.13
CA MET A 97 0.71 -10.45 2.56
C MET A 97 1.30 -9.70 1.36
N HIS A 98 0.43 -9.20 0.47
CA HIS A 98 0.87 -8.55 -0.75
C HIS A 98 1.58 -7.24 -0.42
N ASN A 99 2.78 -7.06 -0.98
CA ASN A 99 3.63 -5.90 -0.75
C ASN A 99 4.20 -5.80 0.66
N TYR A 100 4.24 -6.92 1.40
CA TYR A 100 5.05 -6.98 2.61
C TYR A 100 6.54 -6.96 2.26
N GLU A 101 7.27 -6.07 2.91
CA GLU A 101 8.68 -5.86 2.64
C GLU A 101 9.56 -6.47 3.73
N PHE A 102 10.54 -7.26 3.31
CA PHE A 102 11.70 -7.56 4.14
C PHE A 102 12.78 -6.53 3.85
N ASP A 103 13.13 -5.77 4.88
CA ASP A 103 14.36 -5.00 4.92
C ASP A 103 15.55 -5.97 5.05
N ILE A 104 16.53 -5.87 4.16
CA ILE A 104 17.61 -6.86 4.03
C ILE A 104 18.41 -6.98 5.32
N GLU A 105 18.81 -5.87 5.92
CA GLU A 105 19.65 -5.86 7.11
C GLU A 105 18.87 -6.31 8.35
N ARG A 106 17.67 -5.74 8.54
CA ARG A 106 16.84 -6.02 9.72
C ARG A 106 16.32 -7.45 9.75
N SER A 107 16.11 -8.06 8.59
CA SER A 107 15.61 -9.44 8.49
C SER A 107 16.70 -10.50 8.30
N ALA A 108 17.97 -10.12 8.10
CA ALA A 108 19.08 -11.06 7.90
C ALA A 108 19.20 -12.10 9.03
N SER A 109 19.14 -11.65 10.29
CA SER A 109 19.24 -12.54 11.46
C SER A 109 18.09 -13.54 11.54
N PHE A 110 16.88 -13.10 11.19
CA PHE A 110 15.69 -13.95 11.10
C PHE A 110 15.83 -14.99 9.99
N LEU A 111 16.20 -14.55 8.78
CA LEU A 111 16.36 -15.45 7.63
C LEU A 111 17.45 -16.49 7.88
N ALA A 112 18.61 -16.08 8.42
CA ALA A 112 19.69 -16.98 8.78
C ALA A 112 19.26 -18.01 9.84
N ARG A 113 18.53 -17.58 10.87
CA ARG A 113 18.00 -18.47 11.90
C ARG A 113 17.03 -19.50 11.31
N VAL A 114 16.10 -19.08 10.46
CA VAL A 114 15.15 -19.99 9.81
C VAL A 114 15.88 -20.95 8.87
N ALA A 115 16.87 -20.47 8.10
CA ALA A 115 17.66 -21.29 7.19
C ALA A 115 18.48 -22.38 7.90
N ARG A 116 18.83 -22.20 9.18
CA ARG A 116 19.45 -23.25 10.01
C ARG A 116 18.47 -24.30 10.54
N GLY A 117 17.16 -24.07 10.41
CA GLY A 117 16.13 -24.93 11.00
C GLY A 117 15.72 -24.53 12.43
N ASP A 118 16.25 -23.42 12.97
CA ASP A 118 16.04 -22.99 14.35
C ASP A 118 14.68 -22.28 14.56
N ILE A 119 13.58 -22.93 14.15
CA ILE A 119 12.25 -22.30 14.02
C ILE A 119 11.34 -22.47 15.25
N ASP A 120 11.55 -23.49 16.08
CA ASP A 120 10.60 -23.86 17.16
C ASP A 120 10.43 -22.79 18.24
N LYS A 121 11.46 -21.98 18.45
CA LYS A 121 11.44 -20.86 19.43
C LYS A 121 11.06 -19.52 18.80
N ILE A 122 10.58 -19.48 17.55
CA ILE A 122 10.15 -18.24 16.90
C ILE A 122 8.69 -17.98 17.27
N LYS A 123 8.40 -16.79 17.80
CA LYS A 123 7.04 -16.36 18.12
C LYS A 123 6.14 -16.49 16.88
N GLY A 124 5.00 -17.16 17.03
CA GLY A 124 4.03 -17.37 15.95
C GLY A 124 4.26 -18.62 15.09
N ILE A 125 5.29 -19.43 15.38
CA ILE A 125 5.51 -20.70 14.67
C ILE A 125 4.32 -21.65 14.79
N ASP A 126 3.61 -21.62 15.91
CA ASP A 126 2.38 -22.36 16.19
C ASP A 126 1.27 -22.07 15.17
N ARG A 127 1.23 -20.85 14.60
CA ARG A 127 0.27 -20.42 13.58
C ARG A 127 0.58 -20.92 12.17
N ILE A 128 1.76 -21.50 11.94
CA ILE A 128 2.14 -22.12 10.67
C ILE A 128 1.83 -23.62 10.76
N SER A 129 1.23 -24.23 9.73
CA SER A 129 0.94 -25.68 9.77
C SER A 129 2.23 -26.52 9.73
N LYS A 130 2.24 -27.68 10.39
CA LYS A 130 3.43 -28.56 10.47
C LYS A 130 4.05 -28.87 9.11
N MET A 131 3.23 -29.21 8.12
CA MET A 131 3.69 -29.47 6.74
C MET A 131 4.42 -28.28 6.12
N ARG A 132 3.95 -27.05 6.38
CA ARG A 132 4.60 -25.82 5.88
C ARG A 132 5.86 -25.48 6.65
N ARG A 133 5.92 -25.77 7.95
CA ARG A 133 7.12 -25.57 8.79
C ARG A 133 8.32 -26.34 8.26
N ALA A 134 8.10 -27.58 7.81
CA ALA A 134 9.16 -28.42 7.25
C ALA A 134 9.86 -27.76 6.05
N LEU A 135 9.15 -26.95 5.26
CA LEU A 135 9.69 -26.30 4.06
C LEU A 135 10.34 -24.93 4.32
N LEU A 136 10.13 -24.32 5.50
CA LEU A 136 10.64 -22.98 5.81
C LEU A 136 12.17 -22.88 5.73
N PRO A 137 12.97 -23.82 6.27
CA PRO A 137 14.43 -23.71 6.22
C PRO A 137 14.97 -23.70 4.79
N TYR A 138 14.37 -24.48 3.90
CA TYR A 138 14.76 -24.57 2.49
C TYR A 138 14.41 -23.28 1.74
N GLY A 139 13.20 -22.75 1.93
CA GLY A 139 12.82 -21.49 1.33
C GLY A 139 13.66 -20.30 1.82
N ALA A 140 14.02 -20.30 3.12
CA ALA A 140 14.91 -19.30 3.69
C ALA A 140 16.35 -19.44 3.17
N ALA A 141 16.86 -20.66 2.98
CA ALA A 141 18.17 -20.89 2.39
C ALA A 141 18.25 -20.37 0.95
N VAL A 142 17.24 -20.65 0.12
CA VAL A 142 17.17 -20.12 -1.25
C VAL A 142 17.09 -18.59 -1.24
N LEU A 143 16.23 -18.00 -0.40
CA LEU A 143 16.09 -16.54 -0.31
C LEU A 143 17.38 -15.87 0.17
N HIS A 144 18.09 -16.47 1.13
CA HIS A 144 19.38 -15.97 1.60
C HIS A 144 20.43 -15.97 0.49
N GLU A 145 20.53 -17.06 -0.28
CA GLU A 145 21.50 -17.12 -1.39
C GLU A 145 21.10 -16.18 -2.55
N ILE A 146 19.80 -15.89 -2.74
CA ILE A 146 19.34 -14.82 -3.65
C ILE A 146 19.82 -13.44 -3.16
N ILE A 147 19.71 -13.13 -1.87
CA ILE A 147 20.22 -11.87 -1.30
C ILE A 147 21.70 -11.71 -1.59
N VAL A 148 22.50 -12.78 -1.42
CA VAL A 148 23.94 -12.76 -1.68
C VAL A 148 24.25 -12.57 -3.17
N ALA A 149 23.55 -13.28 -4.05
CA ALA A 149 23.81 -13.26 -5.49
C ALA A 149 23.31 -11.98 -6.18
N MET A 150 22.12 -11.51 -5.82
CA MET A 150 21.46 -10.36 -6.44
C MET A 150 21.82 -9.04 -5.76
N LYS A 151 22.01 -9.04 -4.43
CA LYS A 151 22.13 -7.80 -3.62
C LYS A 151 20.98 -6.81 -3.87
N PRO A 152 19.72 -7.24 -3.66
CA PRO A 152 18.56 -6.37 -3.86
C PRO A 152 18.53 -5.26 -2.81
N SER A 153 17.87 -4.14 -3.11
CA SER A 153 17.60 -3.09 -2.10
C SER A 153 16.61 -3.55 -1.04
N LYS A 154 15.64 -4.40 -1.44
CA LYS A 154 14.64 -5.00 -0.57
C LYS A 154 14.02 -6.24 -1.22
N ILE A 155 13.37 -7.07 -0.40
CA ILE A 155 12.53 -8.17 -0.88
C ILE A 155 11.07 -7.81 -0.62
N VAL A 156 10.22 -7.97 -1.63
CA VAL A 156 8.80 -7.68 -1.55
C VAL A 156 8.01 -8.95 -1.84
N VAL A 157 7.11 -9.33 -0.94
CA VAL A 157 6.32 -10.54 -1.11
C VAL A 157 5.08 -10.28 -1.95
N SER A 158 4.86 -11.13 -2.95
CA SER A 158 3.63 -11.13 -3.74
C SER A 158 2.66 -12.19 -3.21
N ALA A 159 1.44 -11.77 -2.90
CA ALA A 159 0.33 -12.71 -2.71
C ALA A 159 -0.18 -13.32 -4.03
N LEU A 160 0.12 -12.67 -5.17
CA LEU A 160 -0.26 -13.07 -6.52
C LEU A 160 0.88 -13.88 -7.16
N GLY A 161 0.56 -14.80 -8.07
CA GLY A 161 1.55 -15.56 -8.82
C GLY A 161 1.03 -15.97 -10.20
N VAL A 162 1.39 -17.19 -10.63
CA VAL A 162 1.11 -17.70 -11.99
C VAL A 162 -0.36 -17.61 -12.38
N ARG A 163 -1.29 -17.93 -11.46
CA ARG A 163 -2.73 -17.94 -11.78
C ARG A 163 -3.25 -16.54 -12.08
N GLU A 164 -2.88 -15.56 -11.26
CA GLU A 164 -3.26 -14.17 -11.47
C GLU A 164 -2.57 -13.58 -12.69
N GLY A 165 -1.29 -13.93 -12.94
CA GLY A 165 -0.57 -13.54 -14.15
C GLY A 165 -1.20 -14.11 -15.42
N TYR A 166 -1.66 -15.36 -15.39
CA TYR A 166 -2.41 -15.96 -16.50
C TYR A 166 -3.72 -15.22 -16.77
N LEU A 167 -4.53 -14.95 -15.74
CA LEU A 167 -5.75 -14.16 -15.89
C LEU A 167 -5.47 -12.74 -16.41
N PHE A 168 -4.40 -12.11 -15.93
CA PHE A 168 -3.97 -10.78 -16.41
C PHE A 168 -3.62 -10.80 -17.90
N SER A 169 -3.03 -11.89 -18.40
CA SER A 169 -2.72 -12.05 -19.83
C SER A 169 -3.96 -12.09 -20.73
N LEU A 170 -5.12 -12.46 -20.18
CA LEU A 170 -6.41 -12.53 -20.88
C LEU A 170 -7.16 -11.19 -20.90
N LEU A 171 -6.74 -10.20 -20.11
CA LEU A 171 -7.33 -8.86 -20.12
C LEU A 171 -6.95 -8.12 -21.41
N ASP A 172 -7.80 -7.18 -21.84
CA ASP A 172 -7.46 -6.29 -22.94
C ASP A 172 -6.37 -5.27 -22.55
N GLU A 173 -5.77 -4.60 -23.53
CA GLU A 173 -4.69 -3.63 -23.29
C GLU A 173 -5.10 -2.48 -22.37
N LYS A 174 -6.36 -2.02 -22.48
CA LYS A 174 -6.88 -0.92 -21.67
C LYS A 174 -7.00 -1.34 -20.20
N GLN A 175 -7.48 -2.55 -19.95
CA GLN A 175 -7.59 -3.14 -18.62
C GLN A 175 -6.20 -3.41 -18.01
N ARG A 176 -5.23 -3.88 -18.80
CA ARG A 176 -3.85 -4.10 -18.34
C ARG A 176 -3.14 -2.78 -17.99
N ALA A 177 -3.42 -1.72 -18.75
CA ALA A 177 -2.84 -0.39 -18.51
C ALA A 177 -3.52 0.38 -17.37
N ALA A 178 -4.70 -0.05 -16.93
CA ALA A 178 -5.42 0.61 -15.84
C ALA A 178 -4.67 0.47 -14.51
N ASP A 179 -4.72 1.52 -13.69
CA ASP A 179 -4.16 1.48 -12.35
C ASP A 179 -5.04 0.64 -11.42
N PRO A 180 -4.57 -0.51 -10.93
CA PRO A 180 -5.43 -1.43 -10.19
C PRO A 180 -5.87 -0.89 -8.82
N LEU A 181 -5.09 0.03 -8.20
CA LEU A 181 -5.50 0.68 -6.96
C LEU A 181 -6.69 1.60 -7.23
N ILE A 182 -6.60 2.40 -8.28
CA ILE A 182 -7.65 3.37 -8.65
C ILE A 182 -8.90 2.64 -9.13
N SER A 183 -8.75 1.62 -9.97
CA SER A 183 -9.88 0.79 -10.42
C SER A 183 -10.63 0.15 -9.24
N ALA A 184 -9.92 -0.44 -8.29
CA ALA A 184 -10.54 -1.04 -7.11
C ALA A 184 -11.18 0.00 -6.17
N ALA A 185 -10.55 1.16 -5.99
CA ALA A 185 -11.09 2.26 -5.19
C ALA A 185 -12.38 2.84 -5.81
N GLU A 186 -12.40 2.97 -7.14
CA GLU A 186 -13.56 3.43 -7.88
C GLU A 186 -14.70 2.42 -7.87
N GLU A 187 -14.41 1.12 -8.02
CA GLU A 187 -15.41 0.07 -7.90
C GLU A 187 -16.05 0.07 -6.49
N LEU A 188 -15.25 0.24 -5.43
CA LEU A 188 -15.77 0.41 -4.09
C LEU A 188 -16.64 1.67 -3.95
N ALA A 189 -16.25 2.77 -4.59
CA ALA A 189 -17.05 3.99 -4.61
C ALA A 189 -18.41 3.74 -5.29
N VAL A 190 -18.43 3.09 -6.46
CA VAL A 190 -19.66 2.70 -7.17
C VAL A 190 -20.55 1.81 -6.29
N LEU A 191 -19.95 0.86 -5.57
CA LEU A 191 -20.69 -0.11 -4.76
C LEU A 191 -21.20 0.45 -3.42
N ARG A 192 -20.60 1.52 -2.89
CA ARG A 192 -20.80 1.92 -1.47
C ARG A 192 -20.99 3.41 -1.23
N ALA A 193 -20.37 4.29 -2.03
CA ALA A 193 -20.49 5.74 -1.83
C ALA A 193 -21.90 6.24 -2.13
N ARG A 194 -22.28 7.38 -1.56
CA ARG A 194 -23.55 8.05 -1.94
C ARG A 194 -23.55 8.51 -3.39
N SER A 195 -22.40 8.98 -3.88
CA SER A 195 -22.20 9.38 -5.27
C SER A 195 -20.76 9.14 -5.71
N VAL A 196 -20.57 8.29 -6.72
CA VAL A 196 -19.26 8.09 -7.37
C VAL A 196 -18.81 9.36 -8.10
N THR A 197 -19.73 10.14 -8.66
CA THR A 197 -19.43 11.41 -9.33
C THR A 197 -18.84 12.41 -8.34
N HIS A 198 -19.44 12.55 -7.15
CA HIS A 198 -18.86 13.37 -6.08
C HIS A 198 -17.47 12.89 -5.67
N ALA A 199 -17.25 11.58 -5.60
CA ALA A 199 -15.94 11.02 -5.25
C ALA A 199 -14.86 11.37 -6.29
N ARG A 200 -15.20 11.43 -7.59
CA ARG A 200 -14.34 11.93 -8.67
C ARG A 200 -14.12 13.44 -8.60
N GLU A 201 -15.15 14.24 -8.32
CA GLU A 201 -14.95 15.68 -8.11
C GLU A 201 -13.99 15.95 -6.93
N LEU A 202 -14.04 15.12 -5.89
CA LEU A 202 -13.13 15.21 -4.75
C LEU A 202 -11.67 14.89 -5.13
N THR A 203 -11.42 13.99 -6.09
CA THR A 203 -10.04 13.71 -6.56
C THR A 203 -9.42 14.94 -7.22
N GLU A 204 -10.20 15.65 -8.03
CA GLU A 204 -9.74 16.85 -8.74
C GLU A 204 -9.57 18.01 -7.76
N TRP A 205 -10.62 18.29 -6.96
CA TRP A 205 -10.61 19.43 -6.04
C TRP A 205 -9.49 19.34 -4.99
N THR A 206 -9.21 18.14 -4.45
CA THR A 206 -8.09 17.97 -3.50
C THR A 206 -6.73 18.16 -4.16
N GLY A 207 -6.59 17.82 -5.45
CA GLY A 207 -5.37 18.09 -6.22
C GLY A 207 -5.16 19.57 -6.45
N GLU A 208 -6.19 20.28 -6.91
CA GLU A 208 -6.17 21.74 -7.07
C GLU A 208 -5.85 22.45 -5.74
N THR A 209 -6.43 21.97 -4.63
CA THR A 209 -6.21 22.55 -3.30
C THR A 209 -4.77 22.36 -2.83
N LEU A 210 -4.18 21.18 -3.01
CA LEU A 210 -2.77 20.96 -2.64
C LEU A 210 -1.81 21.82 -3.48
N ALA A 211 -2.09 21.97 -4.77
CA ALA A 211 -1.32 22.87 -5.63
C ALA A 211 -1.43 24.33 -5.15
N ALA A 212 -2.63 24.79 -4.81
CA ALA A 212 -2.86 26.13 -4.25
C ALA A 212 -2.12 26.34 -2.92
N PHE A 213 -2.01 25.28 -2.11
CA PHE A 213 -1.29 25.31 -0.83
C PHE A 213 0.24 25.22 -1.00
N GLY A 214 0.75 25.12 -2.23
CA GLY A 214 2.17 24.95 -2.51
C GLY A 214 2.72 23.59 -2.08
N VAL A 215 1.84 22.59 -1.91
CA VAL A 215 2.23 21.27 -1.44
C VAL A 215 2.53 20.36 -2.63
N ASN A 216 3.81 20.07 -2.83
CA ASN A 216 4.23 19.11 -3.85
C ASN A 216 3.86 17.67 -3.44
N GLU A 217 3.39 16.90 -4.42
CA GLU A 217 3.08 15.48 -4.28
C GLU A 217 3.98 14.66 -5.20
N GLU A 218 4.58 13.61 -4.65
CA GLU A 218 5.20 12.58 -5.48
C GLU A 218 4.12 11.83 -6.28
N PRO A 219 4.44 11.25 -7.45
CA PRO A 219 3.46 10.52 -8.26
C PRO A 219 2.68 9.45 -7.48
N ALA A 220 3.35 8.74 -6.57
CA ALA A 220 2.69 7.75 -5.70
C ALA A 220 1.72 8.39 -4.69
N GLU A 221 2.07 9.55 -4.12
CA GLU A 221 1.20 10.27 -3.18
C GLU A 221 -0.06 10.77 -3.86
N ALA A 222 0.06 11.29 -5.08
CA ALA A 222 -1.10 11.70 -5.89
C ALA A 222 -2.04 10.51 -6.16
N ARG A 223 -1.50 9.32 -6.45
CA ARG A 223 -2.30 8.09 -6.59
C ARG A 223 -3.02 7.73 -5.28
N TYR A 224 -2.33 7.79 -4.15
CA TYR A 224 -2.92 7.48 -2.85
C TYR A 224 -4.00 8.48 -2.45
N ARG A 225 -3.80 9.76 -2.71
CA ARG A 225 -4.84 10.80 -2.54
C ARG A 225 -6.06 10.50 -3.39
N LYS A 226 -5.89 10.19 -4.68
CA LYS A 226 -7.02 9.84 -5.57
C LYS A 226 -7.80 8.64 -5.04
N ALA A 227 -7.09 7.57 -4.66
CA ALA A 227 -7.70 6.39 -4.05
C ALA A 227 -8.45 6.72 -2.74
N ALA A 228 -7.87 7.56 -1.88
CA ALA A 228 -8.53 8.03 -0.66
C ALA A 228 -9.80 8.82 -0.97
N CYS A 229 -9.78 9.74 -1.94
CA CYS A 229 -10.97 10.50 -2.32
C CYS A 229 -12.10 9.60 -2.84
N LEU A 230 -11.77 8.62 -3.68
CA LEU A 230 -12.73 7.62 -4.17
C LEU A 230 -13.36 6.82 -3.01
N MET A 231 -12.56 6.47 -2.01
CA MET A 231 -13.00 5.70 -0.84
C MET A 231 -13.55 6.54 0.32
N ALA A 232 -13.59 7.86 0.20
CA ALA A 232 -13.89 8.76 1.33
C ALA A 232 -15.28 8.55 1.94
N ASP A 233 -16.20 7.99 1.16
CA ASP A 233 -17.59 7.85 1.56
C ASP A 233 -18.05 6.41 1.81
N ILE A 234 -17.19 5.40 1.71
CA ILE A 234 -17.62 3.99 1.75
C ILE A 234 -18.24 3.56 3.10
N GLY A 235 -17.93 4.26 4.19
CA GLY A 235 -18.44 3.99 5.53
C GLY A 235 -19.70 4.77 5.93
N TRP A 236 -20.33 5.54 5.03
CA TRP A 236 -21.37 6.51 5.40
C TRP A 236 -22.61 5.93 6.10
N ARG A 237 -22.93 4.66 5.84
CA ARG A 237 -24.08 3.95 6.44
C ARG A 237 -23.84 3.48 7.87
N ALA A 238 -22.59 3.45 8.32
CA ALA A 238 -22.29 3.08 9.70
C ALA A 238 -22.84 4.12 10.67
N HIS A 239 -23.08 3.68 11.91
CA HIS A 239 -23.40 4.58 13.02
C HIS A 239 -22.30 5.66 13.15
N PRO A 240 -22.63 6.94 13.38
CA PRO A 240 -21.67 8.05 13.37
C PRO A 240 -20.37 7.77 14.13
N GLU A 241 -20.46 7.24 15.35
CA GLU A 241 -19.33 6.88 16.24
C GLU A 241 -18.42 5.74 15.71
N TYR A 242 -18.81 5.06 14.63
CA TYR A 242 -18.06 3.91 14.08
C TYR A 242 -17.66 4.11 12.62
N ARG A 243 -17.99 5.26 12.00
CA ARG A 243 -17.72 5.47 10.56
C ARG A 243 -16.23 5.48 10.25
N GLY A 244 -15.41 6.11 11.09
CA GLY A 244 -13.96 6.14 10.91
C GLY A 244 -13.35 4.77 11.14
N THR A 245 -13.66 4.12 12.27
CA THR A 245 -13.16 2.78 12.61
C THR A 245 -13.54 1.74 11.56
N GLN A 246 -14.81 1.74 11.11
CA GLN A 246 -15.27 0.81 10.08
C GLN A 246 -14.56 1.06 8.74
N SER A 247 -14.43 2.33 8.32
CA SER A 247 -13.75 2.67 7.06
C SER A 247 -12.27 2.31 7.12
N LEU A 248 -11.59 2.60 8.23
CA LEU A 248 -10.20 2.23 8.47
C LEU A 248 -10.01 0.72 8.37
N ASN A 249 -10.89 -0.08 8.97
CA ASN A 249 -10.82 -1.54 8.91
C ASN A 249 -11.09 -2.09 7.50
N ILE A 250 -12.10 -1.55 6.80
CA ILE A 250 -12.38 -1.95 5.41
C ILE A 250 -11.15 -1.70 4.53
N ILE A 251 -10.56 -0.51 4.61
CA ILE A 251 -9.42 -0.12 3.76
C ILE A 251 -8.16 -0.90 4.14
N SER A 252 -7.89 -1.06 5.43
CA SER A 252 -6.70 -1.78 5.91
C SER A 252 -6.73 -3.25 5.52
N HIS A 253 -7.91 -3.89 5.52
CA HIS A 253 -8.04 -5.31 5.25
C HIS A 253 -8.47 -5.65 3.81
N ALA A 254 -8.82 -4.66 2.98
CA ALA A 254 -9.20 -4.89 1.59
C ALA A 254 -8.05 -5.42 0.73
N SER A 255 -8.38 -6.20 -0.30
CA SER A 255 -7.40 -6.84 -1.19
C SER A 255 -6.87 -5.90 -2.29
N PHE A 256 -6.50 -4.66 -1.94
CA PHE A 256 -5.88 -3.74 -2.89
C PHE A 256 -4.50 -4.21 -3.31
N ILE A 257 -4.20 -4.03 -4.60
CA ILE A 257 -2.90 -4.25 -5.22
C ILE A 257 -2.40 -2.93 -5.83
N GLY A 258 -1.10 -2.84 -6.14
CA GLY A 258 -0.53 -1.58 -6.66
C GLY A 258 -0.35 -0.49 -5.59
N ILE A 259 -0.38 -0.87 -4.32
CA ILE A 259 -0.16 -0.03 -3.14
C ILE A 259 0.72 -0.75 -2.13
N ASP A 260 1.62 -0.02 -1.48
CA ASP A 260 2.45 -0.51 -0.38
C ASP A 260 1.75 -0.35 0.97
N HIS A 261 2.33 -0.93 2.02
CA HIS A 261 1.74 -0.88 3.35
C HIS A 261 1.68 0.55 3.95
N PRO A 262 2.72 1.40 3.81
CA PRO A 262 2.62 2.80 4.22
C PRO A 262 1.53 3.58 3.47
N GLY A 263 1.41 3.41 2.15
CA GLY A 263 0.36 4.03 1.36
C GLY A 263 -1.03 3.58 1.76
N ARG A 264 -1.22 2.28 2.06
CA ARG A 264 -2.49 1.76 2.59
C ARG A 264 -2.83 2.41 3.93
N ALA A 265 -1.85 2.56 4.82
CA ALA A 265 -2.04 3.24 6.09
C ALA A 265 -2.41 4.72 5.89
N LEU A 266 -1.77 5.45 4.95
CA LEU A 266 -2.16 6.81 4.59
C LEU A 266 -3.64 6.90 4.20
N ILE A 267 -4.11 6.03 3.30
CA ILE A 267 -5.51 6.03 2.86
C ILE A 267 -6.44 5.77 4.04
N ALA A 268 -6.18 4.72 4.82
CA ALA A 268 -7.02 4.34 5.95
C ALA A 268 -7.11 5.46 7.01
N LEU A 269 -5.97 6.09 7.32
CA LEU A 269 -5.88 7.23 8.24
C LEU A 269 -6.60 8.46 7.70
N THR A 270 -6.52 8.72 6.39
CA THR A 270 -7.20 9.86 5.76
C THR A 270 -8.72 9.77 6.00
N ILE A 271 -9.30 8.58 5.79
CA ILE A 271 -10.75 8.40 5.94
C ILE A 271 -11.15 8.37 7.41
N MET A 272 -10.31 7.82 8.29
CA MET A 272 -10.50 7.94 9.74
C MET A 272 -10.55 9.42 10.17
N TYR A 273 -9.54 10.22 9.81
CA TYR A 273 -9.50 11.65 10.14
C TYR A 273 -10.67 12.43 9.55
N ARG A 274 -11.12 12.06 8.35
CA ARG A 274 -12.32 12.65 7.74
C ARG A 274 -13.56 12.46 8.63
N TYR A 275 -13.78 11.25 9.17
CA TYR A 275 -14.95 10.96 10.00
C TYR A 275 -14.78 11.44 11.45
N GLU A 276 -13.75 10.96 12.15
CA GLU A 276 -13.59 11.17 13.60
C GLU A 276 -13.11 12.59 13.90
N GLY A 277 -12.14 13.08 13.12
CA GLY A 277 -11.56 14.40 13.30
C GLY A 277 -10.05 14.37 13.32
N ILE A 278 -9.46 15.55 13.14
CA ILE A 278 -8.03 15.71 12.81
C ILE A 278 -7.12 15.85 14.04
N TYR A 279 -7.69 15.95 15.24
CA TYR A 279 -6.94 16.05 16.50
C TYR A 279 -7.11 14.81 17.37
N GLU A 280 -7.97 13.88 16.96
CA GLU A 280 -8.05 12.58 17.61
C GLU A 280 -6.69 11.90 17.49
N ASP A 281 -6.26 11.29 18.59
CA ASP A 281 -5.11 10.41 18.57
C ASP A 281 -5.32 9.35 17.48
N VAL A 282 -4.23 8.90 16.88
CA VAL A 282 -4.32 7.82 15.90
C VAL A 282 -4.92 6.62 16.64
N MET A 283 -6.18 6.29 16.37
CA MET A 283 -6.86 5.16 17.03
C MET A 283 -6.10 3.84 16.83
N SER A 284 -5.22 3.79 15.83
CA SER A 284 -4.17 2.77 15.70
C SER A 284 -2.77 3.42 15.63
N PRO A 285 -2.10 3.62 16.77
CA PRO A 285 -0.72 4.14 16.81
C PRO A 285 0.24 3.32 15.94
N GLU A 286 -0.03 2.03 15.76
CA GLU A 286 0.76 1.13 14.94
C GLU A 286 0.58 1.41 13.43
N LEU A 287 -0.63 1.72 12.96
CA LEU A 287 -0.84 2.18 11.58
C LEU A 287 -0.19 3.54 11.35
N GLY A 288 -0.21 4.43 12.35
CA GLY A 288 0.52 5.70 12.30
C GLY A 288 2.03 5.50 12.13
N LYS A 289 2.62 4.58 12.92
CA LYS A 289 4.04 4.21 12.78
C LYS A 289 4.34 3.56 11.44
N LEU A 290 3.44 2.74 10.91
CA LEU A 290 3.58 2.09 9.62
C LEU A 290 3.53 3.09 8.45
N ALA A 291 2.65 4.10 8.52
CA ALA A 291 2.58 5.17 7.54
C ALA A 291 3.83 6.06 7.57
N GLY A 292 4.34 6.36 8.77
CA GLY A 292 5.41 7.31 9.00
C GLY A 292 4.91 8.77 9.04
N PRO A 293 5.74 9.70 9.56
CA PRO A 293 5.30 11.05 9.91
C PRO A 293 4.73 11.83 8.73
N ARG A 294 5.43 11.82 7.58
CA ARG A 294 4.99 12.50 6.35
C ARG A 294 3.60 12.05 5.88
N PHE A 295 3.33 10.75 5.92
CA PHE A 295 2.03 10.21 5.50
C PHE A 295 0.93 10.43 6.53
N VAL A 296 1.24 10.46 7.83
CA VAL A 296 0.30 10.85 8.87
C VAL A 296 -0.11 12.32 8.72
N GLU A 297 0.85 13.21 8.50
CA GLU A 297 0.58 14.64 8.23
C GLU A 297 -0.25 14.83 6.97
N ARG A 298 0.12 14.13 5.88
CA ARG A 298 -0.64 14.14 4.63
C ARG A 298 -2.06 13.64 4.81
N ALA A 299 -2.25 12.53 5.52
CA ALA A 299 -3.57 11.97 5.80
C ALA A 299 -4.44 12.94 6.62
N ARG A 300 -3.83 13.63 7.59
CA ARG A 300 -4.52 14.63 8.42
C ARG A 300 -4.95 15.84 7.60
N LEU A 301 -4.07 16.33 6.73
CA LEU A 301 -4.36 17.43 5.80
C LEU A 301 -5.51 17.07 4.86
N LEU A 302 -5.47 15.90 4.22
CA LEU A 302 -6.53 15.42 3.34
C LEU A 302 -7.86 15.23 4.09
N GLY A 303 -7.81 14.66 5.31
CA GLY A 303 -8.98 14.53 6.17
C GLY A 303 -9.60 15.89 6.52
N ALA A 304 -8.78 16.90 6.82
CA ALA A 304 -9.23 18.27 7.09
C ALA A 304 -9.90 18.89 5.86
N MET A 305 -9.29 18.75 4.67
CA MET A 305 -9.85 19.21 3.40
C MET A 305 -11.24 18.61 3.15
N MET A 306 -11.36 17.28 3.26
CA MET A 306 -12.64 16.58 3.08
C MET A 306 -13.70 17.08 4.08
N ARG A 307 -13.34 17.34 5.35
CA ARG A 307 -14.29 17.83 6.35
C ARG A 307 -14.89 19.20 6.04
N VAL A 308 -14.16 20.06 5.32
CA VAL A 308 -14.67 21.36 4.85
C VAL A 308 -15.69 21.10 3.73
N VAL A 309 -15.29 20.45 2.65
CA VAL A 309 -16.13 20.33 1.45
C VAL A 309 -17.34 19.42 1.62
N TYR A 310 -17.33 18.47 2.56
CA TYR A 310 -18.51 17.66 2.85
C TYR A 310 -19.66 18.45 3.49
N LEU A 311 -19.38 19.58 4.15
CA LEU A 311 -20.42 20.48 4.66
C LEU A 311 -21.08 21.30 3.54
N LEU A 312 -20.34 21.58 2.46
CA LEU A 312 -20.82 22.36 1.32
C LEU A 312 -21.47 21.48 0.24
N SER A 313 -21.05 20.22 0.11
CA SER A 313 -21.54 19.33 -0.95
C SER A 313 -22.62 18.35 -0.49
N ALA A 314 -22.73 18.10 0.83
CA ALA A 314 -23.53 17.02 1.38
C ALA A 314 -23.23 15.63 0.76
N ALA A 315 -21.99 15.42 0.27
CA ALA A 315 -21.57 14.23 -0.47
C ALA A 315 -22.27 14.01 -1.83
N MET A 316 -22.83 15.07 -2.41
CA MET A 316 -23.49 15.07 -3.71
C MET A 316 -22.71 15.95 -4.71
N PRO A 317 -22.74 15.60 -6.01
CA PRO A 317 -21.92 16.27 -7.01
C PRO A 317 -22.40 17.70 -7.32
N GLY A 318 -21.55 18.47 -8.00
CA GLY A 318 -21.89 19.76 -8.61
C GLY A 318 -21.47 21.00 -7.83
N VAL A 319 -21.22 20.90 -6.52
CA VAL A 319 -20.76 22.05 -5.70
C VAL A 319 -19.24 22.18 -5.76
N MET A 320 -18.49 21.09 -5.54
CA MET A 320 -17.02 21.14 -5.42
C MET A 320 -16.29 21.74 -6.63
N PRO A 321 -16.69 21.45 -7.90
CA PRO A 321 -16.04 22.07 -9.06
C PRO A 321 -16.13 23.61 -9.10
N LYS A 322 -17.09 24.19 -8.39
CA LYS A 322 -17.32 25.63 -8.33
C LYS A 322 -16.64 26.30 -7.13
N LEU A 323 -16.06 25.52 -6.21
CA LEU A 323 -15.28 26.05 -5.08
C LEU A 323 -13.85 26.31 -5.54
N LYS A 324 -13.38 27.55 -5.43
CA LYS A 324 -12.06 27.97 -5.95
C LYS A 324 -11.22 28.65 -4.89
N TRP A 325 -9.90 28.48 -4.98
CA TRP A 325 -8.94 29.16 -4.13
C TRP A 325 -8.47 30.43 -4.83
N VAL A 326 -8.57 31.57 -4.14
CA VAL A 326 -8.08 32.87 -4.60
C VAL A 326 -7.00 33.35 -3.64
N LYS A 327 -5.85 33.75 -4.19
CA LYS A 327 -4.77 34.34 -3.40
C LYS A 327 -5.14 35.77 -3.02
N ARG A 328 -5.00 36.10 -1.74
CA ARG A 328 -5.19 37.44 -1.21
C ARG A 328 -3.88 38.24 -1.26
N ASP A 329 -4.00 39.56 -1.28
CA ASP A 329 -2.86 40.48 -1.28
C ASP A 329 -1.99 40.34 -0.02
N ASP A 330 -2.60 39.96 1.11
CA ASP A 330 -1.92 39.68 2.39
C ASP A 330 -1.15 38.34 2.41
N GLY A 331 -1.17 37.59 1.30
CA GLY A 331 -0.44 36.35 1.13
C GLY A 331 -1.19 35.08 1.56
N GLY A 332 -2.38 35.16 2.16
CA GLY A 332 -3.17 33.94 2.42
C GLY A 332 -4.18 33.60 1.32
N LEU A 333 -5.03 32.63 1.58
CA LEU A 333 -5.92 32.04 0.57
C LEU A 333 -7.39 32.12 1.00
N THR A 334 -8.24 32.46 0.05
CA THR A 334 -9.70 32.46 0.22
C THR A 334 -10.33 31.34 -0.57
N LEU A 335 -11.10 30.48 0.08
CA LEU A 335 -12.01 29.55 -0.59
C LEU A 335 -13.30 30.30 -0.94
N THR A 336 -13.51 30.55 -2.24
CA THR A 336 -14.69 31.27 -2.73
C THR A 336 -15.85 30.31 -2.96
N VAL A 337 -17.01 30.65 -2.40
CA VAL A 337 -18.27 29.92 -2.54
C VAL A 337 -19.20 30.72 -3.47
N PRO A 338 -19.71 30.15 -4.57
CA PRO A 338 -20.67 30.83 -5.43
C PRO A 338 -21.88 31.40 -4.67
N ARG A 339 -22.38 32.58 -5.07
CA ARG A 339 -23.51 33.25 -4.40
C ARG A 339 -24.78 32.39 -4.31
N GLU A 340 -25.01 31.50 -5.29
CA GLU A 340 -26.12 30.53 -5.27
C GLU A 340 -26.05 29.55 -4.08
N TYR A 341 -24.88 29.37 -3.47
CA TYR A 341 -24.66 28.52 -2.29
C TYR A 341 -24.46 29.31 -0.99
N ALA A 342 -24.82 30.59 -0.95
CA ALA A 342 -24.61 31.43 0.22
C ALA A 342 -25.25 30.87 1.50
N ALA A 343 -26.38 30.18 1.38
CA ALA A 343 -27.05 29.53 2.51
C ALA A 343 -26.26 28.36 3.14
N LEU A 344 -25.21 27.85 2.47
CA LEU A 344 -24.34 26.81 3.00
C LEU A 344 -23.19 27.36 3.84
N MET A 345 -22.98 28.69 3.85
CA MET A 345 -22.02 29.33 4.72
C MET A 345 -22.54 29.42 6.16
N GLY A 346 -21.63 29.40 7.13
CA GLY A 346 -21.95 29.55 8.54
C GLY A 346 -20.84 29.05 9.45
N GLU A 347 -21.13 29.02 10.75
CA GLU A 347 -20.15 28.73 11.81
C GLU A 347 -19.45 27.38 11.62
N ARG A 348 -20.18 26.35 11.16
CA ARG A 348 -19.64 24.99 11.06
C ARG A 348 -18.62 24.84 9.91
N PRO A 349 -18.91 25.28 8.65
CA PRO A 349 -17.89 25.39 7.60
C PRO A 349 -16.68 26.23 8.01
N GLU A 350 -16.90 27.39 8.64
CA GLU A 350 -15.82 28.28 9.09
C GLU A 350 -14.93 27.60 10.13
N ALA A 351 -15.52 26.91 11.12
CA ALA A 351 -14.77 26.15 12.11
C ALA A 351 -13.94 25.01 11.49
N ARG A 352 -14.47 24.32 10.47
CA ARG A 352 -13.69 23.31 9.72
C ARG A 352 -12.58 23.93 8.88
N LEU A 353 -12.80 25.11 8.33
CA LEU A 353 -11.75 25.82 7.59
C LEU A 353 -10.64 26.30 8.53
N ALA A 354 -10.97 26.81 9.73
CA ALA A 354 -9.97 27.15 10.74
C ALA A 354 -9.14 25.93 11.18
N GLN A 355 -9.76 24.76 11.26
CA GLN A 355 -9.07 23.50 11.49
C GLN A 355 -8.09 23.15 10.35
N LEU A 356 -8.49 23.34 9.10
CA LEU A 356 -7.63 23.17 7.92
C LEU A 356 -6.48 24.19 7.90
N ALA A 357 -6.75 25.45 8.27
CA ALA A 357 -5.74 26.51 8.38
C ALA A 357 -4.64 26.12 9.37
N LYS A 358 -5.03 25.63 10.55
CA LYS A 358 -4.07 25.17 11.57
C LYS A 358 -3.22 23.97 11.12
N VAL A 359 -3.80 23.01 10.39
CA VAL A 359 -3.04 21.84 9.88
C VAL A 359 -2.15 22.18 8.69
N SER A 360 -2.60 23.08 7.81
CA SER A 360 -1.81 23.51 6.65
C SER A 360 -0.75 24.56 7.00
N GLY A 361 -0.90 25.26 8.13
CA GLY A 361 -0.05 26.40 8.49
C GLY A 361 -0.31 27.65 7.64
N LEU A 362 -1.44 27.70 6.93
CA LEU A 362 -1.81 28.79 6.03
C LEU A 362 -2.92 29.65 6.64
N ASP A 363 -2.94 30.95 6.30
CA ASP A 363 -4.08 31.82 6.60
C ASP A 363 -5.18 31.58 5.56
N LEU A 364 -6.27 30.92 5.98
CA LEU A 364 -7.38 30.51 5.12
C LEU A 364 -8.67 31.25 5.51
N LYS A 365 -9.39 31.77 4.51
CA LYS A 365 -10.72 32.39 4.69
C LYS A 365 -11.77 31.74 3.80
N LEU A 366 -13.03 31.78 4.24
CA LEU A 366 -14.20 31.41 3.44
C LEU A 366 -14.91 32.71 3.05
N SER A 367 -15.24 32.89 1.77
CA SER A 367 -16.03 34.05 1.33
C SER A 367 -16.99 33.66 0.23
N LEU A 368 -18.00 34.50 0.00
CA LEU A 368 -18.74 34.45 -1.26
C LEU A 368 -17.84 34.89 -2.41
N ALA A 369 -18.06 34.30 -3.58
CA ALA A 369 -17.53 34.83 -4.83
C ALA A 369 -18.15 36.22 -5.09
N ASP A 370 -17.33 37.12 -5.62
CA ASP A 370 -17.74 38.49 -5.95
C ASP A 370 -18.89 38.53 -6.96
#